data_AF-G5QKW4-F1
#
_entry.id   AF-G5QKW4-F1
#
_cell.length_a   1.000
_cell.length_b   1.000
_cell.length_c   1.000
_cell.angle_alpha   90.00
_cell.angle_beta   90.00
_cell.angle_gamma   90.00
#
_symmetry.space_group_name_H-M   'P 1'
#
loop_
_entity.id
_entity.type
_entity.pdbx_description
1 polymer ?
#
loop_
_entity_poly.entity_id
_entity_poly.type
_entity_poly.pdbx_seq_one_letter_code
_entity_poly.pdbx_strand_id
1 'polypeptide(L)'
;MDETYIKIKGQWKYLYRAVDTAGQTIDFLLTAKRDAASALRFFRKAIRYHCEPEVVTIDKSGANTAALATLNMGKPEAETMTIRQSKYLNNLIEQDHRNIKRRIRPMLGFKSFRRAQTLLAGIELIHMIRKGQCMHPKSQGLSPADSFYRLAA
;
A
#
# COMPACT_ATOMS: atom_id res chain seq x y z
N MET A 1 -2.66 7.40 -2.37
CA MET A 1 -2.43 6.70 -1.09
C MET A 1 -3.73 6.75 -0.32
N ASP A 2 -4.17 5.61 0.20
CA ASP A 2 -5.37 5.54 1.04
C ASP A 2 -5.30 4.30 1.94
N GLU A 3 -6.19 4.24 2.94
CA GLU A 3 -6.34 3.08 3.80
C GLU A 3 -7.62 2.28 3.51
N THR A 4 -7.57 0.98 3.79
CA THR A 4 -8.75 0.12 3.67
C THR A 4 -8.92 -0.82 4.85
N TYR A 5 -10.16 -1.22 5.10
CA TYR A 5 -10.51 -2.03 6.27
C TYR A 5 -10.29 -3.52 6.03
N ILE A 6 -9.64 -4.17 7.00
CA ILE A 6 -9.44 -5.62 7.03
C ILE A 6 -9.90 -6.17 8.39
N LYS A 7 -10.65 -7.27 8.39
CA LYS A 7 -11.19 -7.88 9.60
C LYS A 7 -10.19 -8.89 10.18
N ILE A 8 -9.80 -8.71 11.45
CA ILE A 8 -8.86 -9.57 12.19
C ILE A 8 -9.44 -9.84 13.58
N LYS A 9 -9.64 -11.12 13.93
CA LYS A 9 -10.30 -11.56 15.18
C LYS A 9 -11.63 -10.81 15.43
N GLY A 10 -12.43 -10.64 14.38
CA GLY A 10 -13.72 -9.94 14.47
C GLY A 10 -13.62 -8.41 14.49
N GLN A 11 -12.44 -7.83 14.69
CA GLN A 11 -12.23 -6.39 14.74
C GLN A 11 -11.73 -5.82 13.41
N TRP A 12 -12.18 -4.63 13.05
CA TRP A 12 -11.64 -3.90 11.91
C TRP A 12 -10.25 -3.34 12.23
N LYS A 13 -9.34 -3.50 11.27
CA LYS A 13 -7.96 -3.00 11.25
C LYS A 13 -7.73 -2.32 9.91
N TYR A 14 -6.61 -1.61 9.77
CA TYR A 14 -6.38 -0.72 8.63
C TYR A 14 -5.18 -1.22 7.82
N LEU A 15 -5.36 -1.37 6.52
CA LEU A 15 -4.29 -1.63 5.57
C LEU A 15 -4.07 -0.35 4.76
N TYR A 16 -3.01 0.37 5.11
CA TYR A 16 -2.52 1.50 4.32
C TYR A 16 -1.91 1.00 3.03
N ARG A 17 -2.13 1.72 1.93
CA ARG A 17 -1.67 1.34 0.59
C ARG A 17 -1.33 2.57 -0.24
N ALA A 18 -0.28 2.45 -1.03
CA ALA A 18 0.12 3.43 -2.03
C ALA A 18 0.30 2.74 -3.38
N VAL A 19 -0.19 3.41 -4.42
CA VAL A 19 0.04 3.06 -5.81
C VAL A 19 0.59 4.26 -6.55
N ASP A 20 1.37 4.02 -7.59
CA ASP A 20 1.85 5.07 -8.49
C ASP A 20 0.78 5.48 -9.52
N THR A 21 1.15 6.36 -10.45
CA THR A 21 0.27 6.84 -11.52
C THR A 21 -0.12 5.77 -12.54
N ALA A 22 0.66 4.69 -12.66
CA ALA A 22 0.37 3.54 -13.50
C ALA A 22 -0.44 2.45 -12.76
N GLY A 23 -0.81 2.68 -11.50
CA GLY A 23 -1.51 1.70 -10.66
C GLY A 23 -0.60 0.59 -10.13
N GLN A 24 0.71 0.77 -10.20
CA GLN A 24 1.67 -0.15 -9.62
C GLN A 24 1.74 0.00 -8.11
N THR A 25 1.92 -1.11 -7.38
CA THR A 25 1.98 -1.05 -5.92
C THR A 25 3.30 -0.41 -5.54
N ILE A 26 3.24 0.69 -4.80
CA ILE A 26 4.43 1.26 -4.15
C ILE A 26 4.65 0.50 -2.85
N ASP A 27 3.72 0.61 -1.90
CA ASP A 27 3.87 -0.05 -0.61
C ASP A 27 2.51 -0.29 0.08
N PHE A 28 2.51 -1.14 1.10
CA PHE A 28 1.39 -1.39 1.99
C PHE A 28 1.85 -1.59 3.45
N LEU A 29 0.96 -1.28 4.39
CA LEU A 29 1.21 -1.48 5.82
C LEU A 29 -0.08 -1.78 6.58
N LEU A 30 -0.11 -2.92 7.27
CA LEU A 30 -1.20 -3.25 8.20
C LEU A 30 -0.94 -2.58 9.56
N THR A 31 -1.95 -1.89 10.08
CA THR A 31 -1.92 -1.21 11.38
C THR A 31 -3.18 -1.53 12.19
N ALA A 32 -3.06 -1.38 13.51
CA ALA A 32 -4.18 -1.62 14.40
C ALA A 32 -5.13 -0.42 14.52
N LYS A 33 -4.61 0.79 14.27
CA LYS A 33 -5.31 2.08 14.41
C LYS A 33 -5.18 2.88 13.13
N ARG A 34 -6.14 3.78 12.91
CA ARG A 34 -6.08 4.84 11.89
C ARG A 34 -5.78 6.15 12.60
N ASP A 35 -4.50 6.44 12.76
CA ASP A 35 -3.99 7.64 13.41
C ASP A 35 -2.81 8.23 12.61
N ALA A 36 -2.45 9.47 12.92
CA ALA A 36 -1.36 10.18 12.24
C ALA A 36 -0.02 9.45 12.39
N ALA A 37 0.22 8.80 13.54
CA ALA A 37 1.44 8.01 13.77
C ALA A 37 1.53 6.80 12.82
N SER A 38 0.41 6.10 12.60
CA SER A 38 0.32 4.98 11.66
C SER A 38 0.51 5.43 10.21
N ALA A 39 -0.12 6.54 9.82
CA ALA A 39 0.05 7.13 8.49
C ALA A 39 1.51 7.59 8.26
N LEU A 40 2.12 8.27 9.24
CA LEU A 40 3.52 8.71 9.18
C LEU A 40 4.47 7.51 9.06
N ARG A 41 4.21 6.44 9.81
CA ARG A 41 4.98 5.20 9.70
C ARG A 41 4.86 4.57 8.31
N PHE A 42 3.66 4.61 7.72
CA PHE A 42 3.45 4.13 6.36
C PHE A 42 4.26 4.95 5.35
N PHE A 43 4.15 6.28 5.38
CA PHE A 43 4.90 7.14 4.46
C PHE A 43 6.41 6.98 4.60
N ARG A 44 6.95 6.94 5.83
CA ARG A 44 8.38 6.70 6.07
C ARG A 44 8.84 5.35 5.51
N LYS A 45 7.99 4.32 5.60
CA LYS A 45 8.28 3.00 5.00
C LYS A 45 8.34 3.12 3.48
N ALA A 46 7.32 3.70 2.85
CA ALA A 46 7.24 3.83 1.40
C ALA A 46 8.40 4.66 0.83
N ILE A 47 8.69 5.83 1.42
CA ILE A 47 9.78 6.72 0.98
C ILE A 47 11.14 6.04 1.09
N ARG A 48 11.37 5.26 2.15
CA ARG A 48 12.63 4.53 2.35
C ARG A 48 12.92 3.55 1.21
N TYR A 49 11.90 2.92 0.63
CA TYR A 49 12.07 1.88 -0.38
C TYR A 49 11.85 2.37 -1.83
N HIS A 50 11.18 3.51 -2.03
CA HIS A 50 10.74 3.99 -3.35
C HIS A 50 11.06 5.46 -3.64
N CYS A 51 11.93 6.08 -2.83
CA CYS A 51 12.25 7.51 -2.86
C CYS A 51 11.08 8.41 -2.47
N GLU A 52 11.38 9.70 -2.28
CA GLU A 52 10.38 10.70 -1.92
C GLU A 52 9.58 11.15 -3.16
N PRO A 53 8.23 11.13 -3.10
CA PRO A 53 7.41 11.57 -4.22
C PRO A 53 7.26 13.09 -4.26
N GLU A 54 7.26 13.68 -5.44
CA GLU A 54 6.96 15.12 -5.62
C GLU A 54 5.49 15.45 -5.26
N VAL A 55 4.56 14.56 -5.65
CA VAL A 55 3.12 14.75 -5.42
C VAL A 55 2.52 13.53 -4.75
N VAL A 56 1.83 13.75 -3.63
CA VAL A 56 1.06 12.71 -2.95
C VAL A 56 -0.42 13.00 -3.12
N THR A 57 -1.13 12.08 -3.77
CA THR A 57 -2.59 12.13 -3.84
C THR A 57 -3.20 11.33 -2.68
N ILE A 58 -4.01 11.98 -1.85
CA ILE A 58 -4.73 11.38 -0.72
C ILE A 58 -6.23 11.69 -0.79
N ASP A 59 -7.00 10.98 0.02
CA ASP A 59 -8.38 11.32 0.35
C ASP A 59 -8.46 12.51 1.33
N LYS A 60 -9.62 12.70 1.96
CA LYS A 60 -9.84 13.76 2.96
C LYS A 60 -9.47 13.33 4.39
N SER A 61 -8.64 12.29 4.56
CA SER A 61 -8.23 11.79 5.88
C SER A 61 -7.32 12.77 6.60
N GLY A 62 -7.78 13.28 7.75
CA GLY A 62 -6.98 14.17 8.61
C GLY A 62 -5.69 13.53 9.13
N ALA A 63 -5.67 12.20 9.33
CA ALA A 63 -4.47 11.47 9.74
C ALA A 63 -3.39 11.48 8.65
N ASN A 64 -3.80 11.32 7.39
CA ASN A 64 -2.90 11.32 6.24
C ASN A 64 -2.35 12.73 6.00
N THR A 65 -3.20 13.75 6.09
CA THR A 65 -2.78 15.16 6.02
C THR A 65 -1.79 15.52 7.13
N ALA A 66 -2.06 15.15 8.39
CA ALA A 66 -1.17 15.43 9.51
C ALA A 66 0.20 14.74 9.36
N ALA A 67 0.22 13.51 8.84
CA ALA A 67 1.46 12.79 8.58
C ALA A 67 2.31 13.47 7.48
N LEU A 68 1.69 13.90 6.38
CA LEU A 68 2.39 14.62 5.31
C LEU A 68 2.88 16.00 5.77
N ALA A 69 2.08 16.73 6.55
CA ALA A 69 2.50 17.99 7.15
C ALA A 69 3.74 17.80 8.05
N THR A 70 3.78 16.71 8.82
CA THR A 70 4.95 16.34 9.63
C THR A 70 6.18 16.04 8.78
N LEU A 71 6.00 15.43 7.60
CA LEU A 71 7.12 15.11 6.69
C LEU A 71 7.64 16.33 5.92
N ASN A 72 6.78 17.30 5.64
CA ASN A 72 7.16 18.57 5.01
C ASN A 72 7.71 19.59 6.02
N MET A 73 7.55 19.36 7.32
CA MET A 73 7.99 20.29 8.35
C MET A 73 9.51 20.50 8.28
N GLY A 74 9.93 21.77 8.15
CA GLY A 74 11.34 22.16 8.11
C GLY A 74 12.02 21.96 6.75
N LYS A 75 11.29 21.54 5.72
CA LYS A 75 11.82 21.45 4.35
C LYS A 75 11.69 22.78 3.62
N PRO A 76 12.66 23.14 2.75
CA PRO A 76 12.49 24.26 1.84
C PRO A 76 11.35 23.96 0.85
N GLU A 77 10.66 25.00 0.38
CA GLU A 77 9.48 24.86 -0.49
C GLU A 77 9.75 23.97 -1.71
N ALA A 78 10.94 24.07 -2.32
CA ALA A 78 11.37 23.26 -3.46
C ALA A 78 11.49 21.75 -3.17
N GLU A 79 11.64 21.35 -1.90
CA GLU A 79 11.72 19.95 -1.48
C GLU A 79 10.43 19.47 -0.79
N THR A 80 9.43 20.33 -0.64
CA THR A 80 8.17 19.94 -0.01
C THR A 80 7.33 19.08 -0.96
N MET A 81 6.76 17.99 -0.43
CA MET A 81 5.83 17.18 -1.20
C MET A 81 4.51 17.94 -1.37
N THR A 82 4.04 18.05 -2.62
CA THR A 82 2.73 18.64 -2.91
C THR A 82 1.62 17.67 -2.51
N ILE A 83 0.74 18.10 -1.59
CA ILE A 83 -0.42 17.33 -1.17
C ILE A 83 -1.59 17.65 -2.09
N ARG A 84 -2.12 16.64 -2.78
CA ARG A 84 -3.26 16.77 -3.69
C ARG A 84 -4.45 15.95 -3.20
N GLN A 85 -5.62 16.57 -3.15
CA GLN A 85 -6.88 15.88 -2.88
C GLN A 85 -7.72 15.85 -4.15
N SER A 86 -7.90 14.68 -4.75
CA SER A 86 -8.71 14.52 -5.96
C SER A 86 -9.49 13.22 -5.93
N LYS A 87 -10.82 13.34 -5.98
CA LYS A 87 -11.75 12.20 -5.98
C LYS A 87 -11.47 11.26 -7.16
N TYR A 88 -11.20 11.81 -8.34
CA TYR A 88 -10.99 11.01 -9.55
C TYR A 88 -9.66 10.26 -9.54
N LEU A 89 -8.59 10.89 -9.04
CA LEU A 89 -7.28 10.24 -8.96
C LEU A 89 -7.24 9.17 -7.88
N ASN A 90 -8.10 9.26 -6.86
CA ASN A 90 -8.29 8.19 -5.89
C ASN A 90 -8.93 6.92 -6.48
N ASN A 91 -9.48 6.96 -7.71
CA ASN A 91 -10.03 5.76 -8.34
C ASN A 91 -8.99 4.64 -8.50
N LEU A 92 -7.72 4.97 -8.72
CA LEU A 92 -6.63 3.97 -8.84
C LEU A 92 -6.45 3.18 -7.55
N ILE A 93 -6.35 3.88 -6.42
CA ILE A 93 -6.18 3.23 -5.11
C ILE A 93 -7.46 2.47 -4.71
N GLU A 94 -8.63 2.99 -5.06
CA GLU A 94 -9.90 2.31 -4.81
C GLU A 94 -10.09 1.03 -5.64
N GLN A 95 -9.58 1.01 -6.87
CA GLN A 95 -9.55 -0.21 -7.68
C GLN A 95 -8.61 -1.25 -7.06
N ASP A 96 -7.45 -0.81 -6.58
CA ASP A 96 -6.48 -1.65 -5.88
C ASP A 96 -7.06 -2.21 -4.56
N HIS A 97 -7.85 -1.41 -3.82
CA HIS A 97 -8.65 -1.88 -2.67
C HIS A 97 -9.61 -3.01 -3.02
N ARG A 98 -10.29 -2.93 -4.17
CA ARG A 98 -11.22 -3.98 -4.62
C ARG A 98 -10.50 -5.30 -4.87
N ASN A 99 -9.28 -5.26 -5.40
CA ASN A 99 -8.49 -6.46 -5.67
C ASN A 99 -8.15 -7.21 -4.37
N ILE A 100 -7.60 -6.52 -3.38
CA ILE A 100 -7.25 -7.15 -2.09
C ILE A 100 -8.51 -7.63 -1.36
N LYS A 101 -9.58 -6.82 -1.32
CA LYS A 101 -10.86 -7.18 -0.70
C LYS A 101 -11.46 -8.44 -1.31
N ARG A 102 -11.44 -8.56 -2.64
CA ARG A 102 -11.93 -9.75 -3.35
C ARG A 102 -11.13 -11.00 -2.98
N ARG A 103 -9.81 -10.88 -2.78
CA ARG A 103 -8.96 -12.01 -2.37
C ARG A 103 -9.17 -12.44 -0.93
N ILE A 104 -9.35 -11.51 -0.01
CA ILE A 104 -9.48 -11.82 1.42
C ILE A 104 -10.92 -12.16 1.85
N ARG A 105 -11.94 -11.73 1.09
CA ARG A 105 -13.36 -11.98 1.41
C ARG A 105 -13.68 -13.47 1.64
N PRO A 106 -13.26 -14.43 0.79
CA PRO A 106 -13.52 -15.85 1.03
C PRO A 106 -12.75 -16.43 2.23
N MET A 107 -11.77 -15.72 2.79
CA MET A 107 -10.99 -16.18 3.95
C MET A 107 -11.72 -15.96 5.30
N LEU A 108 -12.92 -15.36 5.29
CA LEU A 108 -13.76 -15.10 6.46
C LEU A 108 -13.07 -14.33 7.61
N GLY A 109 -12.04 -13.55 7.27
CA GLY A 109 -11.27 -12.72 8.19
C GLY A 109 -10.13 -13.47 8.89
N PHE A 110 -9.07 -12.73 9.22
CA PHE A 110 -7.86 -13.31 9.80
C PHE A 110 -8.02 -13.60 11.29
N LYS A 111 -7.31 -14.61 11.81
CA LYS A 111 -7.35 -14.99 13.24
C LYS A 111 -6.17 -14.44 14.05
N SER A 112 -5.14 -13.89 13.42
CA SER A 112 -3.98 -13.31 14.12
C SER A 112 -3.43 -12.15 13.32
N PHE A 113 -3.04 -11.07 14.00
CA PHE A 113 -2.50 -9.87 13.35
C PHE A 113 -1.17 -10.18 12.65
N ARG A 114 -0.23 -10.85 13.33
CA ARG A 114 1.05 -11.25 12.76
C ARG A 114 0.89 -12.15 11.54
N ARG A 115 -0.01 -13.14 11.62
CA ARG A 115 -0.28 -14.05 10.48
C ARG A 115 -0.97 -13.32 9.33
N ALA A 116 -1.86 -12.36 9.62
CA ALA A 116 -2.47 -11.52 8.61
C ALA A 116 -1.41 -10.71 7.85
N GLN A 117 -0.42 -10.13 8.54
CA GLN A 117 0.68 -9.41 7.88
C GLN A 117 1.44 -10.31 6.90
N THR A 118 1.82 -11.53 7.33
CA THR A 118 2.53 -12.48 6.46
C THR A 118 1.68 -12.89 5.25
N LEU A 119 0.41 -13.21 5.45
CA LEU A 119 -0.49 -13.61 4.37
C LEU A 119 -0.77 -12.46 3.40
N LEU A 120 -1.00 -11.25 3.90
CA LEU A 120 -1.18 -10.06 3.07
C LEU A 120 0.08 -9.81 2.23
N ALA A 121 1.28 -9.94 2.80
CA ALA A 121 2.51 -9.80 2.05
C ALA A 121 2.61 -10.80 0.88
N GLY A 122 2.24 -12.06 1.08
CA GLY A 122 2.17 -13.05 0.00
C GLY A 122 1.12 -12.72 -1.06
N ILE A 123 -0.08 -12.27 -0.66
CA ILE A 123 -1.14 -11.87 -1.58
C ILE A 123 -0.69 -10.67 -2.44
N GLU A 124 -0.05 -9.68 -1.81
CA GLU A 124 0.48 -8.51 -2.50
C GLU A 124 1.61 -8.89 -3.46
N LEU A 125 2.53 -9.76 -3.05
CA LEU A 125 3.60 -10.22 -3.93
C LEU A 125 3.05 -10.89 -5.20
N ILE A 126 2.08 -11.80 -5.06
CA ILE A 126 1.40 -12.40 -6.22
C ILE A 126 0.68 -11.33 -7.06
N HIS A 127 0.10 -10.31 -6.43
CA HIS A 127 -0.55 -9.22 -7.14
C HIS A 127 0.45 -8.39 -7.95
N MET A 128 1.59 -8.03 -7.37
CA MET A 128 2.69 -7.30 -8.03
C MET A 128 3.28 -8.11 -9.19
N ILE A 129 3.51 -9.41 -9.01
CA ILE A 129 3.96 -10.32 -10.08
C ILE A 129 2.96 -10.30 -11.25
N ARG A 130 1.66 -10.40 -10.98
CA ARG A 130 0.62 -10.35 -12.02
C ARG A 130 0.51 -8.99 -12.72
N LYS A 131 0.88 -7.91 -12.04
CA LYS A 131 1.00 -6.57 -12.63
C LYS A 131 2.32 -6.38 -13.41
N GLY A 132 3.21 -7.37 -13.42
CA GLY A 132 4.50 -7.30 -14.09
C GLY A 132 5.60 -6.57 -13.31
N GLN A 133 5.35 -6.14 -12.07
CA GLN A 133 6.29 -5.33 -11.27
C GLN A 133 7.53 -6.09 -10.79
N CYS A 134 7.44 -7.42 -10.71
CA CYS A 134 8.52 -8.27 -10.21
C CYS A 134 9.11 -9.17 -11.33
N MET A 135 8.99 -8.74 -12.59
CA MET A 135 9.51 -9.47 -13.74
C MET A 135 11.02 -9.24 -13.85
N HIS A 136 11.82 -10.26 -13.55
CA HIS A 136 13.23 -10.27 -13.93
C HIS A 136 13.33 -10.56 -15.45
N PRO A 137 14.35 -10.07 -16.18
CA PRO A 137 14.56 -10.42 -17.58
C PRO A 137 14.54 -11.94 -17.89
N LYS A 138 14.92 -12.79 -16.93
CA LYS A 138 14.89 -14.26 -17.04
C LYS A 138 13.51 -14.89 -16.71
N SER A 139 12.51 -14.07 -16.40
CA SER A 139 11.14 -14.46 -16.04
C SER A 139 10.17 -14.31 -17.21
N GLN A 140 10.61 -13.84 -18.38
CA GLN A 140 9.78 -13.79 -19.57
C GLN A 140 9.23 -15.18 -19.91
N GLY A 141 7.90 -15.29 -20.00
CA GLY A 141 7.20 -16.54 -20.28
C GLY A 141 6.89 -17.43 -19.07
N LEU A 142 7.32 -17.05 -17.85
CA LEU A 142 6.97 -17.81 -16.64
C LEU A 142 5.54 -17.53 -16.17
N SER A 143 4.92 -18.55 -15.57
CA SER A 143 3.69 -18.33 -14.85
C SER A 143 3.93 -17.43 -13.61
N PRO A 144 2.88 -16.77 -13.08
CA PRO A 144 3.02 -16.03 -11.82
C PRO A 144 3.47 -16.91 -10.64
N ALA A 145 3.16 -18.21 -10.67
CA ALA A 145 3.59 -19.14 -9.62
C ALA A 145 5.09 -19.43 -9.72
N ASP A 146 5.61 -19.69 -10.92
CA ASP A 146 7.05 -19.94 -11.13
C ASP A 146 7.89 -18.70 -10.80
N SER A 147 7.37 -17.52 -11.17
CA SER A 147 7.99 -16.25 -10.81
C SER A 147 8.05 -16.06 -9.29
N PHE A 148 6.99 -16.45 -8.57
CA PHE A 148 6.96 -16.39 -7.11
C PHE A 148 7.99 -17.33 -6.48
N TYR A 149 8.03 -18.60 -6.91
CA TYR A 149 8.98 -19.57 -6.36
C TYR A 149 10.44 -19.17 -6.58
N ARG A 150 10.76 -18.55 -7.72
CA ARG A 150 12.10 -18.01 -7.97
C ARG A 150 12.49 -16.85 -7.07
N LEU A 151 11.54 -16.03 -6.64
CA LEU A 151 11.79 -14.93 -5.71
C LEU A 151 11.92 -15.40 -4.26
N ALA A 152 11.46 -16.60 -3.94
CA ALA A 152 11.48 -17.19 -2.61
C ALA A 152 12.63 -18.18 -2.38
N ALA A 153 13.33 -18.57 -3.45
CA ALA A 153 14.54 -19.41 -3.42
C ALA A 153 15.78 -18.55 -3.12
#